data_AF-A0A3A5ATP4-F1
#
_entry.id   AF-A0A3A5ATP4-F1
#
_cell.length_a   1.000
_cell.length_b   1.000
_cell.length_c   1.000
_cell.angle_alpha   90.00
_cell.angle_beta   90.00
_cell.angle_gamma   90.00
#
_symmetry.space_group_name_H-M   'P 1'
#
loop_
_entity.id
_entity.type
_entity.pdbx_description
1 polymer ?
#
loop_
_entity_poly.entity_id
_entity_poly.type
_entity_poly.pdbx_seq_one_letter_code
_entity_poly.pdbx_strand_id
1 'polypeptide(L)' 'MKIQDLVAGKGDGDQADVEGLRIAVPVLKRLMNEGYEHIRVYKESRTFSLWGKTCSACFTQEYLTTLGGSR' A
#
# COMPACT_ATOMS: atom_id res chain seq x y z
N MET A 1 1.94 -6.05 8.46
CA MET A 1 1.90 -4.75 9.16
C MET A 1 0.56 -4.07 8.90
N LYS A 2 0.11 -3.13 9.75
CA LYS A 2 -1.12 -2.36 9.47
C LYS A 2 -0.81 -1.21 8.51
N ILE A 3 -1.71 -0.92 7.60
CA ILE A 3 -1.55 0.19 6.64
C ILE A 3 -1.59 1.53 7.38
N GLN A 4 -2.40 1.64 8.44
CA GLN A 4 -2.48 2.83 9.29
C GLN A 4 -1.12 3.24 9.86
N ASP A 5 -0.31 2.28 10.31
CA ASP A 5 1.00 2.56 10.90
C ASP A 5 1.99 3.09 9.85
N LEU A 6 1.81 2.72 8.58
CA LEU A 6 2.68 3.14 7.48
C LEU A 6 2.43 4.59 7.06
N VAL A 7 1.19 5.08 7.24
CA VAL A 7 0.77 6.43 6.85
C VAL A 7 0.70 7.40 8.02
N ALA A 8 0.81 6.92 9.27
CA ALA A 8 0.75 7.75 10.46
C ALA A 8 1.82 8.86 10.42
N GLY A 9 1.38 10.11 10.60
CA GLY A 9 2.26 11.28 10.58
C GLY A 9 2.79 11.69 9.21
N LYS A 10 2.33 11.06 8.12
CA LYS A 10 2.75 11.38 6.74
C LYS A 10 1.66 12.11 5.95
N GLY A 11 2.09 13.05 5.12
CA GLY A 11 1.24 13.81 4.20
C GLY A 11 1.02 13.09 2.88
N ASP A 12 0.14 13.64 2.05
CA ASP A 12 -0.22 13.07 0.73
C ASP A 12 0.90 13.21 -0.31
N GLY A 13 1.90 14.06 -0.07
CA GLY A 13 3.12 14.15 -0.90
C GLY A 13 4.20 13.13 -0.52
N ASP A 14 4.03 12.39 0.57
CA ASP A 14 5.07 11.51 1.10
C ASP A 14 4.99 10.09 0.53
N GLN A 15 6.09 9.36 0.69
CA GLN A 15 6.17 7.92 0.45
C GLN A 15 6.38 7.18 1.77
N ALA A 16 5.73 6.03 1.89
CA ALA A 16 5.96 5.08 2.96
C ALA A 16 6.90 3.97 2.51
N ASP A 17 7.88 3.64 3.34
CA ASP A 17 8.69 2.44 3.18
C ASP A 17 7.90 1.24 3.71
N VAL A 18 7.78 0.22 2.86
CA VAL A 18 7.16 -1.06 3.16
C VAL A 18 8.20 -2.15 2.87
N GLU A 19 9.00 -2.45 3.89
CA GLU A 19 10.10 -3.42 3.83
C GLU A 19 11.12 -3.17 2.71
N GLY A 20 11.45 -1.91 2.43
CA GLY A 20 12.41 -1.49 1.40
C GLY A 20 11.77 -1.13 0.05
N LEU A 21 10.46 -1.26 -0.11
CA LEU A 21 9.72 -0.77 -1.26
C LEU A 21 8.97 0.52 -0.89
N ARG A 22 9.09 1.55 -1.73
CA ARG A 22 8.44 2.84 -1.50
C ARG A 22 7.08 2.90 -2.18
N ILE A 23 6.06 3.25 -1.41
CA ILE A 23 4.68 3.43 -1.90
C ILE A 23 4.17 4.80 -1.52
N ALA A 24 3.51 5.49 -2.45
CA ALA A 24 2.90 6.78 -2.19
C ALA A 24 1.80 6.67 -1.12
N VAL A 25 1.81 7.58 -0.14
CA VAL A 25 0.81 7.61 0.94
C VAL A 25 -0.64 7.67 0.43
N PRO A 26 -0.98 8.44 -0.63
CA PRO A 26 -2.32 8.44 -1.20
C PRO A 26 -2.80 7.06 -1.66
N VAL A 27 -1.91 6.23 -2.20
CA VAL A 27 -2.24 4.86 -2.63
C VAL A 27 -2.61 4.01 -1.43
N LEU A 28 -1.83 4.08 -0.35
CA LEU A 28 -2.12 3.35 0.89
C LEU A 28 -3.44 3.83 1.53
N LYS A 29 -3.70 5.13 1.55
CA LYS A 29 -4.97 5.70 2.05
C LYS A 29 -6.17 5.24 1.20
N ARG A 30 -6.02 5.19 -0.13
CA ARG A 30 -7.05 4.66 -1.02
C ARG A 30 -7.35 3.20 -0.72
N LEU A 31 -6.32 2.36 -0.56
CA LEU A 31 -6.49 0.95 -0.22
C LEU A 31 -7.17 0.78 1.16
N MET A 32 -6.87 1.65 2.13
CA MET A 32 -7.61 1.68 3.39
C MET A 32 -9.09 2.01 3.20
N ASN A 33 -9.42 2.98 2.34
CA ASN A 33 -10.81 3.32 2.02
C ASN A 33 -11.55 2.19 1.29
N GLU A 34 -10.83 1.35 0.55
CA GLU A 34 -11.36 0.12 -0.08
C GLU A 34 -11.52 -1.04 0.93
N GLY A 35 -11.12 -0.84 2.19
CA GLY A 35 -11.33 -1.78 3.29
C GLY A 35 -10.12 -2.64 3.64
N TYR A 36 -8.97 -2.46 2.98
CA TYR A 36 -7.74 -3.15 3.34
C TYR A 36 -7.15 -2.58 4.64
N GLU A 37 -6.79 -3.44 5.58
CA GLU A 37 -6.27 -3.03 6.89
C GLU A 37 -4.79 -3.40 7.06
N HIS A 38 -4.38 -4.50 6.43
CA HIS A 38 -3.07 -5.09 6.56
C HIS A 38 -2.37 -5.23 5.22
N ILE A 39 -1.04 -5.20 5.26
CA ILE A 39 -0.16 -5.41 4.12
C ILE A 39 1.01 -6.30 4.50
N ARG A 40 1.45 -7.12 3.54
CA ARG A 40 2.67 -7.93 3.58
C ARG A 40 3.36 -7.86 2.23
N VAL A 41 4.69 -7.76 2.26
CA VAL A 41 5.51 -7.71 1.05
C VAL A 41 6.20 -9.05 0.84
N TYR A 42 6.18 -9.54 -0.39
CA TYR A 42 6.99 -10.66 -0.85
C TYR A 42 8.11 -10.10 -1.72
N LYS A 43 9.29 -9.90 -1.12
CA LYS A 43 10.42 -9.18 -1.75
C LYS A 43 10.92 -9.83 -3.03
N GLU A 44 10.96 -11.16 -3.06
CA GLU A 44 11.43 -11.93 -4.22
C GLU A 44 10.56 -11.69 -5.47
N SER A 45 9.24 -11.61 -5.28
CA SER A 45 8.27 -11.41 -6.36
C SER A 45 7.82 -9.95 -6.52
N ARG A 46 8.26 -9.05 -5.63
CA ARG A 46 7.83 -7.64 -5.55
C ARG A 46 6.30 -7.49 -5.53
N THR A 47 5.64 -8.39 -4.80
CA THR A 47 4.19 -8.40 -4.65
C THR A 47 3.77 -8.00 -3.24
N PHE A 48 2.60 -7.39 -3.16
CA PHE A 48 1.98 -6.93 -1.93
C PHE A 48 0.70 -7.73 -1.74
N SER A 49 0.61 -8.50 -0.66
CA SER A 49 -0.66 -9.08 -0.22
C SER A 49 -1.30 -8.15 0.78
N LEU A 50 -2.56 -7.79 0.52
CA LEU A 50 -3.37 -6.94 1.37
C LEU A 50 -4.63 -7.69 1.78
N TRP A 51 -5.08 -7.42 2.99
CA TRP A 51 -6.33 -7.97 3.50
C TRP A 51 -6.97 -7.07 4.55
N GLY A 52 -8.29 -7.16 4.63
CA GLY A 52 -9.13 -6.57 5.67
C GLY A 52 -10.08 -7.62 6.23
N LYS A 53 -11.19 -7.18 6.82
CA LYS A 53 -12.19 -8.08 7.40
C LYS A 53 -12.92 -8.94 6.38
N THR A 54 -13.20 -8.38 5.20
CA THR A 54 -14.04 -9.00 4.16
C THR A 54 -13.44 -8.96 2.77
N CYS A 55 -12.18 -8.52 2.64
CA CYS A 55 -11.50 -8.38 1.36
C CYS A 55 -10.04 -8.83 1.46
N SER A 56 -9.50 -9.35 0.36
CA SER A 56 -8.08 -9.62 0.20
C SER A 56 -7.71 -9.50 -1.29
N ALA A 57 -6.48 -9.06 -1.55
CA ALA A 57 -5.95 -8.92 -2.90
C ALA A 57 -4.43 -8.99 -2.89
N CYS A 58 -3.86 -9.32 -4.05
CA CYS A 58 -2.43 -9.22 -4.30
C CYS A 58 -2.17 -8.24 -5.43
N PHE A 59 -1.27 -7.28 -5.21
CA PHE A 59 -0.87 -6.29 -6.20
C PHE A 59 0.63 -6.36 -6.45
N THR A 60 1.07 -6.02 -7.66
CA THR A 60 2.49 -5.82 -7.94
C THR A 60 2.88 -4.37 -7.63
N GLN A 61 4.18 -4.12 -7.47
CA GLN A 61 4.70 -2.77 -7.28
C GLN A 61 4.33 -1.84 -8.45
N GLU A 62 4.38 -2.35 -9.68
CA GLU A 62 4.04 -1.61 -10.89
C GLU A 62 2.58 -1.16 -10.85
N TYR A 63 1.67 -2.05 -10.47
CA TYR A 63 0.25 -1.72 -10.33
C TYR A 63 0.00 -0.66 -9.24
N LEU A 64 0.64 -0.79 -8.08
CA LEU A 64 0.48 0.22 -7.02
C LEU A 64 1.04 1.59 -7.43
N THR A 65 2.03 1.62 -8.31
CA THR A 65 2.58 2.86 -8.88
C THR A 65 1.60 3.53 -9.85
N THR A 66 0.83 2.76 -10.64
CA THR A 66 -0.20 3.33 -11.53
C THR A 66 -1.38 3.90 -10.76
N LEU A 67 -1.73 3.34 -9.60
CA LEU A 67 -2.76 3.91 -8.72
C LEU A 67 -2.38 5.29 -8.18
N GLY A 68 -1.07 5.56 -8.04
CA GLY A 68 -0.55 6.87 -7.62
C GLY A 68 -0.33 7.84 -8.78
N GLY A 69 -0.57 7.41 -10.02
CA GLY A 69 -0.22 8.17 -11.22
C GLY A 69 -1.30 8.13 -12.29
N SER A 70 -2.15 9.15 -12.31
CA SER A 70 -2.62 9.80 -13.55
C SER A 70 -3.21 11.17 -13.25
N ARG A 71 -2.38 12.19 -13.54
CA ARG A 71 -2.62 13.66 -13.59
C ARG A 71 -2.74 14.40 -12.27
#